data_AF-A0A7C6ST55-F1
#
_entry.id   AF-A0A7C6ST55-F1
#
_cell.length_a   1.000
_cell.length_b   1.000
_cell.length_c   1.000
_cell.angle_alpha   90.00
_cell.angle_beta   90.00
_cell.angle_gamma   90.00
#
_symmetry.space_group_name_H-M   'P 1'
#
loop_
_entity.id
_entity.type
_entity.pdbx_description
1 polymer ?
#
loop_
_entity_poly.entity_id
_entity_poly.type
_entity_poly.pdbx_seq_one_letter_code
_entity_poly.pdbx_strand_id
1 'polypeptide(L)'
;MQKREERKAEKARLKASEASKRGKKSKRKGYTGEREIVQLLNKYGIKAERVPLSGALKGKLSGDVDCTIKGESKKIEVKRRKDGFKELYKFIEQDDSDYIFMRADRKDWIVAMTFGEWLELVKDD
;
A
#
# COMPACT_ATOMS: atom_id res chain seq x y z
N MET A 1 -30.27 -26.35 -21.93
CA MET A 1 -30.49 -25.11 -21.14
C MET A 1 -30.23 -25.31 -19.65
N GLN A 2 -30.77 -26.36 -19.02
CA GLN A 2 -30.62 -26.65 -17.57
C GLN A 2 -29.17 -26.62 -17.04
N LYS A 3 -28.22 -27.33 -17.67
CA LYS A 3 -26.79 -27.27 -17.26
C LYS A 3 -26.18 -25.86 -17.23
N ARG A 4 -26.68 -24.95 -18.08
CA ARG A 4 -26.21 -23.54 -18.11
C ARG A 4 -26.78 -22.75 -16.94
N GLU A 5 -28.03 -23.01 -16.59
CA GLU A 5 -28.73 -22.38 -15.46
C GLU A 5 -28.16 -22.86 -14.13
N GLU A 6 -27.92 -24.15 -13.97
CA GLU A 6 -27.27 -24.75 -12.81
C GLU A 6 -25.88 -24.14 -12.57
N ARG A 7 -25.05 -24.07 -13.62
CA ARG A 7 -23.72 -23.44 -13.56
C ARG A 7 -23.80 -21.95 -13.20
N LYS A 8 -24.86 -21.25 -13.64
CA LYS A 8 -25.08 -19.83 -13.32
C LYS A 8 -25.47 -19.66 -11.85
N ALA A 9 -26.36 -20.51 -11.35
CA ALA A 9 -26.78 -20.53 -9.94
C ALA A 9 -25.61 -20.87 -9.01
N GLU A 10 -24.80 -21.86 -9.35
CA GLU A 10 -23.61 -22.24 -8.59
C GLU A 10 -22.58 -21.09 -8.52
N LYS A 11 -22.29 -20.44 -9.66
CA LYS A 11 -21.42 -19.25 -9.68
C LYS A 11 -21.97 -18.10 -8.84
N ALA A 12 -23.29 -17.90 -8.85
CA ALA A 12 -23.93 -16.89 -8.00
C ALA A 12 -23.74 -17.22 -6.51
N ARG A 13 -23.93 -18.49 -6.12
CA ARG A 13 -23.71 -18.97 -4.75
C ARG A 13 -22.25 -18.76 -4.31
N LEU A 14 -21.29 -19.15 -5.14
CA LEU A 14 -19.86 -18.95 -4.85
C LEU A 14 -19.49 -17.46 -4.71
N LYS A 15 -20.06 -16.58 -5.54
CA LYS A 15 -19.87 -15.13 -5.45
C LYS A 15 -20.51 -14.51 -4.19
N ALA A 16 -21.58 -15.11 -3.69
CA ALA A 16 -22.27 -14.69 -2.48
C ALA A 16 -21.60 -15.21 -1.19
N SER A 17 -20.66 -16.16 -1.30
CA SER A 17 -19.93 -16.69 -0.15
C SER A 17 -19.17 -15.61 0.62
N GLU A 18 -19.07 -15.79 1.94
CA GLU A 18 -18.30 -14.89 2.82
C GLU A 18 -16.82 -14.81 2.43
N ALA A 19 -16.23 -15.93 1.98
CA ALA A 19 -14.87 -15.94 1.46
C ALA A 19 -14.71 -15.00 0.25
N SER A 20 -15.66 -15.02 -0.70
CA SER A 20 -15.65 -14.12 -1.86
C SER A 20 -15.83 -12.66 -1.44
N LYS A 21 -16.77 -12.37 -0.53
CA LYS A 21 -16.98 -11.01 0.01
C LYS A 21 -15.73 -10.47 0.71
N ARG A 22 -15.08 -11.27 1.56
CA ARG A 22 -13.84 -10.93 2.25
C ARG A 22 -12.71 -10.65 1.26
N GLY A 23 -12.56 -11.47 0.22
CA GLY A 23 -11.57 -11.25 -0.84
C GLY A 23 -11.80 -9.92 -1.56
N LYS A 24 -13.04 -9.59 -1.94
CA LYS A 24 -13.39 -8.31 -2.56
C LYS A 24 -13.10 -7.12 -1.64
N LYS A 25 -13.45 -7.24 -0.35
CA LYS A 25 -13.18 -6.20 0.65
C LYS A 25 -11.67 -5.96 0.80
N SER A 26 -10.86 -7.01 0.85
CA SER A 26 -9.40 -6.91 0.92
C SER A 26 -8.82 -6.21 -0.32
N LYS A 27 -9.24 -6.62 -1.52
CA LYS A 27 -8.84 -5.97 -2.78
C LYS A 27 -9.22 -4.48 -2.82
N ARG A 28 -10.45 -4.14 -2.41
CA ARG A 28 -10.90 -2.75 -2.32
C ARG A 28 -10.06 -1.95 -1.32
N LYS A 29 -9.71 -2.54 -0.17
CA LYS A 29 -8.85 -1.90 0.84
C LYS A 29 -7.46 -1.57 0.29
N GLY A 30 -6.82 -2.52 -0.40
CA GLY A 30 -5.54 -2.29 -1.08
C GLY A 30 -5.67 -1.15 -2.09
N TYR A 31 -6.62 -1.27 -3.02
CA TYR A 31 -6.89 -0.25 -4.03
C TYR A 31 -7.12 1.15 -3.42
N THR A 32 -7.91 1.27 -2.35
CA THR A 32 -8.14 2.54 -1.69
C THR A 32 -6.86 3.10 -1.09
N GLY A 33 -6.03 2.28 -0.45
CA GLY A 33 -4.73 2.72 0.09
C GLY A 33 -3.77 3.22 -0.97
N GLU A 34 -3.62 2.47 -2.07
CA GLU A 34 -2.74 2.86 -3.17
C GLU A 34 -3.20 4.18 -3.81
N ARG A 35 -4.52 4.34 -4.00
CA ARG A 35 -5.10 5.59 -4.53
C ARG A 35 -4.89 6.76 -3.59
N GLU A 36 -5.05 6.54 -2.29
CA GLU A 36 -4.86 7.55 -1.25
C GLU A 36 -3.42 8.08 -1.26
N ILE A 37 -2.41 7.20 -1.35
CA ILE A 37 -1.00 7.62 -1.47
C ILE A 37 -0.74 8.40 -2.75
N VAL A 38 -1.24 7.95 -3.91
CA VAL A 38 -1.07 8.70 -5.17
C VAL A 38 -1.72 10.08 -5.12
N GLN A 39 -2.91 10.19 -4.53
CA GLN A 39 -3.56 11.48 -4.35
C GLN A 39 -2.77 12.39 -3.40
N LEU A 40 -2.23 11.83 -2.32
CA LEU A 40 -1.43 12.56 -1.36
C LEU A 40 -0.14 13.10 -1.97
N LEU A 41 0.62 12.25 -2.69
CA LEU A 41 1.85 12.65 -3.36
C LEU A 41 1.61 13.73 -4.41
N ASN A 42 0.63 13.52 -5.31
CA ASN A 42 0.30 14.49 -6.35
C ASN A 42 -0.21 15.82 -5.78
N LYS A 43 -0.90 15.81 -4.63
CA LYS A 43 -1.33 17.03 -3.92
C LYS A 43 -0.15 17.92 -3.53
N TYR A 44 1.00 17.32 -3.22
CA TYR A 44 2.23 18.04 -2.87
C TYR A 44 3.23 18.13 -4.04
N GLY A 45 2.76 17.98 -5.29
CA GLY A 45 3.59 18.15 -6.48
C GLY A 45 4.50 16.97 -6.83
N ILE A 46 4.48 15.90 -6.04
CA ILE A 46 5.27 14.69 -6.30
C ILE A 46 4.52 13.83 -7.32
N LYS A 47 5.07 13.72 -8.54
CA LYS A 47 4.48 12.91 -9.61
C LYS A 47 4.45 11.44 -9.20
N ALA A 48 3.25 10.90 -9.04
CA ALA A 48 3.04 9.51 -8.66
C ALA A 48 1.88 8.87 -9.44
N GLU A 49 2.04 7.59 -9.78
CA GLU A 49 1.02 6.79 -10.44
C GLU A 49 0.96 5.37 -9.85
N ARG A 50 -0.21 4.73 -9.97
CA ARG A 50 -0.37 3.35 -9.51
C ARG A 50 0.12 2.38 -10.55
N VAL A 51 0.77 1.30 -10.10
CA VAL A 51 1.16 0.22 -10.98
C VAL A 51 -0.02 -0.74 -11.18
N PRO A 52 -0.56 -0.87 -12.40
CA PRO A 52 -1.65 -1.81 -12.65
C PRO A 52 -1.14 -3.25 -12.50
N LEU A 53 -1.99 -4.13 -11.94
CA LEU A 53 -1.69 -5.55 -11.78
C LEU A 53 -0.44 -5.86 -10.92
N SER A 54 0.00 -4.94 -10.05
CA SER A 54 1.18 -5.09 -9.18
C SER A 54 1.22 -6.42 -8.41
N GLY A 55 0.09 -6.87 -7.87
CA GLY A 55 -0.01 -8.14 -7.15
C GLY A 55 0.13 -9.41 -8.01
N ALA A 56 0.03 -9.30 -9.33
CA ALA A 56 0.21 -10.40 -10.28
C ALA A 56 1.55 -10.31 -11.05
N LEU A 57 2.10 -9.10 -11.20
CA LEU A 57 3.36 -8.84 -11.89
C LEU A 57 4.53 -8.94 -10.91
N LYS A 58 5.19 -10.10 -10.85
CA LYS A 58 6.50 -10.23 -10.18
C LYS A 58 7.61 -9.71 -11.11
N GLY A 59 8.53 -8.88 -10.61
CA GLY A 59 9.71 -8.42 -11.37
C GLY A 59 9.83 -6.91 -11.50
N LYS A 60 10.27 -6.39 -12.67
CA LYS A 60 10.53 -4.95 -12.88
C LYS A 60 9.29 -4.04 -12.78
N LEU A 61 8.08 -4.60 -12.81
CA LEU A 61 6.80 -3.92 -12.56
C LEU A 61 6.25 -4.22 -11.16
N SER A 62 7.10 -4.64 -10.22
CA SER A 62 6.73 -4.80 -8.81
C SER A 62 6.68 -3.45 -8.11
N GLY A 63 5.81 -3.31 -7.12
CA GLY A 63 5.54 -2.06 -6.40
C GLY A 63 4.08 -1.65 -6.60
N ASP A 64 3.52 -0.97 -5.61
CA ASP A 64 2.11 -0.56 -5.66
C ASP A 64 1.94 0.81 -6.34
N VAL A 65 2.93 1.70 -6.12
CA VAL A 65 2.97 3.06 -6.65
C VAL A 65 4.37 3.35 -7.17
N ASP A 66 4.46 3.87 -8.39
CA ASP A 66 5.69 4.45 -8.94
C ASP A 66 5.63 5.96 -8.77
N CYS A 67 6.73 6.56 -8.33
CA CYS A 67 6.83 8.01 -8.17
C CYS A 67 8.19 8.54 -8.62
N THR A 68 8.25 9.84 -8.89
CA THR A 68 9.50 10.56 -9.17
C THR A 68 9.78 11.52 -8.03
N ILE A 69 10.90 11.31 -7.33
CA ILE A 69 11.34 12.12 -6.20
C ILE A 69 12.73 12.64 -6.54
N LYS A 70 12.94 13.96 -6.51
CA LYS A 70 14.23 14.61 -6.84
C LYS A 70 14.85 14.10 -8.16
N GLY A 71 14.02 13.92 -9.19
CA GLY A 71 14.43 13.43 -10.51
C GLY A 71 14.68 11.92 -10.60
N GLU A 72 14.61 11.17 -9.50
CA GLU A 72 14.81 9.73 -9.49
C GLU A 72 13.49 8.96 -9.44
N SER A 73 13.39 7.89 -10.23
CA SER A 73 12.25 6.96 -10.16
C SER A 73 12.36 6.10 -8.90
N LYS A 74 11.31 6.12 -8.08
CA LYS A 74 11.19 5.36 -6.84
C LYS A 74 9.91 4.54 -6.85
N LYS A 75 9.94 3.47 -6.06
CA LYS A 75 8.84 2.52 -5.93
C LYS A 75 8.36 2.49 -4.49
N ILE A 76 7.04 2.50 -4.32
CA ILE A 76 6.39 2.50 -3.01
C ILE A 76 5.51 1.26 -2.90
N GLU A 77 5.70 0.52 -1.80
CA GLU A 77 4.80 -0.55 -1.36
C GLU A 77 3.83 0.02 -0.32
N VAL A 78 2.53 -0.17 -0.50
CA VAL A 78 1.50 0.41 0.36
C VAL A 78 0.91 -0.65 1.28
N LYS A 79 1.13 -0.52 2.58
CA LYS A 79 0.58 -1.42 3.59
C LYS A 79 -0.49 -0.74 4.44
N ARG A 80 -1.72 -1.27 4.38
CA ARG A 80 -2.81 -0.89 5.29
C ARG A 80 -3.30 -2.08 6.09
N ARG A 81 -3.11 -2.07 7.40
CA ARG A 81 -3.54 -3.14 8.32
C ARG A 81 -4.30 -2.55 9.50
N LYS A 82 -5.16 -3.35 10.13
CA LYS A 82 -5.82 -2.94 11.40
C LYS A 82 -4.81 -2.98 12.56
N ASP A 83 -3.85 -3.90 12.47
CA ASP A 83 -2.85 -4.18 13.47
C ASP A 83 -1.51 -4.58 12.80
N GLY A 84 -0.42 -4.64 13.56
CA GLY A 84 0.92 -4.99 13.10
C GLY A 84 1.86 -3.79 12.89
N PHE A 85 1.37 -2.57 13.11
CA PHE A 85 2.19 -1.34 13.11
C PHE A 85 2.07 -0.56 14.43
N LYS A 86 1.36 -1.09 15.43
CA LYS A 86 1.12 -0.41 16.71
C LYS A 86 2.41 -0.04 17.42
N GLU A 87 3.41 -0.92 17.40
CA GLU A 87 4.71 -0.65 18.01
C GLU A 87 5.42 0.51 17.33
N LEU A 88 5.34 0.63 16.00
CA LEU A 88 5.91 1.76 15.27
C LEU A 88 5.28 3.08 15.73
N TYR A 89 3.95 3.14 15.82
CA TYR A 89 3.27 4.35 16.32
C TYR A 89 3.65 4.65 17.77
N LYS A 90 3.68 3.62 18.62
CA LYS A 90 4.11 3.79 20.02
C LYS A 90 5.52 4.37 20.10
N PHE A 91 6.47 3.89 19.30
CA PHE A 91 7.85 4.38 19.32
C PHE A 91 7.95 5.86 18.90
N ILE A 92 7.15 6.31 17.93
CA ILE A 92 7.10 7.73 17.54
C ILE A 92 6.49 8.56 18.68
N GLU A 93 5.36 8.10 19.24
CA GLU A 93 4.57 8.85 20.22
C GLU A 93 5.20 8.91 21.62
N GLN A 94 6.03 7.93 21.98
CA GLN A 94 6.52 7.78 23.36
C GLN A 94 7.57 8.84 23.74
N ASP A 95 8.46 9.18 22.82
CA ASP A 95 9.66 9.98 23.12
C ASP A 95 9.75 11.27 22.27
N ASP A 96 8.63 11.75 21.72
CA ASP A 96 8.54 12.94 20.84
C ASP A 96 9.61 12.94 19.73
N SER A 97 9.88 11.76 19.18
CA SER A 97 10.97 11.53 18.25
C SER A 97 10.50 11.67 16.80
N ASP A 98 11.23 12.44 15.99
CA ASP A 98 10.92 12.64 14.57
C ASP A 98 11.12 11.36 13.73
N TYR A 99 12.11 10.54 14.12
CA TYR A 99 12.56 9.38 13.36
C TYR A 99 12.79 8.14 14.25
N ILE A 100 12.43 6.96 13.74
CA ILE A 100 12.81 5.69 14.34
C ILE A 100 13.79 4.96 13.42
N PHE A 101 14.97 4.66 13.95
CA PHE A 101 15.94 3.78 13.31
C PHE A 101 15.83 2.38 13.89
N MET A 102 15.58 1.38 13.04
CA MET A 102 15.44 -0.01 13.44
C MET A 102 16.15 -0.93 12.46
N ARG A 103 16.69 -2.05 12.95
CA ARG A 103 17.26 -3.10 12.11
C ARG A 103 17.18 -4.46 12.80
N ALA A 104 17.16 -5.51 12.00
CA ALA A 104 17.46 -6.86 12.48
C ALA A 104 18.97 -7.13 12.40
N ASP A 105 19.44 -8.15 13.09
CA ASP A 105 20.84 -8.52 13.07
C ASP A 105 21.36 -8.77 11.65
N ARG A 106 22.49 -8.15 11.32
CA ARG A 106 23.17 -8.25 10.01
C ARG A 106 22.30 -7.79 8.84
N LYS A 107 21.30 -6.94 9.09
CA LYS A 107 20.52 -6.23 8.08
C LYS A 107 20.84 -4.75 8.11
N ASP A 108 20.52 -4.09 7.00
CA ASP A 108 20.64 -2.64 6.91
C ASP A 108 19.60 -1.93 7.78
N TRP A 109 19.84 -0.65 8.06
CA TRP A 109 18.93 0.18 8.83
C TRP A 109 17.65 0.49 8.04
N ILE A 110 16.53 0.50 8.76
CA ILE A 110 15.24 0.98 8.29
C ILE A 110 14.91 2.23 9.09
N VAL A 111 14.55 3.29 8.39
CA VAL A 111 14.07 4.52 8.98
C VAL A 111 12.56 4.59 8.80
N ALA A 112 11.83 4.76 9.91
CA ALA A 112 10.40 5.05 9.90
C ALA A 112 10.17 6.48 10.40
N MET A 113 9.24 7.17 9.76
CA MET A 113 8.87 8.56 10.06
C MET A 113 7.43 8.82 9.62
N THR A 114 6.84 9.92 10.07
CA THR A 114 5.51 10.33 9.59
C THR A 114 5.58 10.81 8.13
N PHE A 115 4.42 10.83 7.45
CA PHE A 115 4.37 11.36 6.08
C PHE A 115 4.74 12.85 6.03
N GLY A 116 4.43 13.62 7.09
CA GLY A 116 4.79 15.04 7.19
C GLY A 116 6.30 15.23 7.20
N GLU A 117 7.00 14.56 8.11
CA GLU A 117 8.47 14.57 8.16
C GLU A 117 9.11 14.14 6.85
N TRP A 118 8.59 13.05 6.26
CA TRP A 118 9.07 12.60 4.97
C TRP A 118 8.88 13.66 3.87
N LEU A 119 7.74 14.34 3.86
CA LEU A 119 7.44 15.38 2.87
C LEU A 119 8.42 16.55 2.98
N GLU A 120 8.74 16.98 4.19
CA GLU A 120 9.71 18.05 4.44
C GLU A 120 11.11 17.71 3.87
N LEU A 121 11.50 16.42 3.88
CA LEU A 121 12.78 15.96 3.32
C LEU A 121 12.80 15.90 1.79
N VAL A 122 11.64 15.66 1.15
CA VAL A 122 11.57 15.39 -0.29
C VAL A 122 11.01 16.53 -1.11
N LYS A 123 10.29 17.49 -0.50
CA LYS A 123 9.84 18.68 -1.21
C LYS A 123 11.07 19.44 -1.75
N ASP A 124 10.93 19.98 -2.95
CA ASP A 124 11.86 20.98 -3.46
C ASP A 124 11.52 22.32 -2.78
N ASP A 125 12.52 23.17 -2.53
CA ASP A 125 12.35 24.51 -1.93
C ASP A 125 11.41 25.42 -2.77
#